data_AF-A0A931W330-F1
#
_entry.id   AF-A0A931W330-F1
#
_cell.length_a   1.000
_cell.length_b   1.000
_cell.length_c   1.000
_cell.angle_alpha   90.00
_cell.angle_beta   90.00
_cell.angle_gamma   90.00
#
_symmetry.space_group_name_H-M   'P 1'
#
loop_
_entity.id
_entity.type
_entity.pdbx_description
1 polymer ?
#
loop_
_entity_poly.entity_id
_entity_poly.type
_entity_poly.pdbx_seq_one_letter_code
_entity_poly.pdbx_strand_id
1 'polypeptide(L)'
;MIDYGEEQLEKGPSREIVFKRLSVGSFRYLKAAFIYAAWYREEEINKITAKGTWPSGVVEAMRGKVKKFHEFASKILYEPAPILEELRPDQGQHPQQSSQDTTWDVFISHASEDKEVLARELAERLRVKGVRVWYDEFTLRLGDSLRRSIDRGLAHSRFGLIILSPSFFRKEWPQKELDGLVAREVEG
;
A
#
# COMPACT_ATOMS: atom_id res chain seq x y z
N MET A 1 -19.32 -0.69 -16.18
CA MET A 1 -18.76 0.68 -16.20
C MET A 1 -19.65 1.50 -15.31
N ILE A 2 -19.12 2.06 -14.22
CA ILE A 2 -19.87 2.96 -13.36
C ILE A 2 -19.41 4.37 -13.70
N ASP A 3 -20.35 5.19 -14.14
CA ASP A 3 -20.19 6.60 -14.48
C ASP A 3 -20.48 7.43 -13.22
N TYR A 4 -19.58 8.34 -12.87
CA TYR A 4 -19.65 9.18 -11.67
C TYR A 4 -19.69 10.65 -12.10
N GLY A 5 -20.90 11.10 -12.47
CA GLY A 5 -21.19 12.39 -13.12
C GLY A 5 -20.38 13.60 -12.63
N GLU A 6 -19.99 14.42 -13.60
CA GLU A 6 -19.38 15.73 -13.41
C GLU A 6 -20.42 16.73 -12.90
N GLU A 7 -20.59 16.89 -11.59
CA GLU A 7 -21.06 18.17 -11.06
C GLU A 7 -20.76 18.31 -9.57
N GLN A 8 -20.16 19.46 -9.22
CA GLN A 8 -19.89 19.98 -7.87
C GLN A 8 -18.58 19.54 -7.19
N LEU A 9 -17.44 19.98 -7.74
CA LEU A 9 -16.13 20.00 -7.06
C LEU A 9 -15.83 21.41 -6.51
N GLU A 10 -16.37 21.74 -5.33
CA GLU A 10 -15.76 22.79 -4.51
C GLU A 10 -14.53 22.21 -3.78
N LYS A 11 -13.37 22.78 -4.10
CA LYS A 11 -12.06 22.40 -3.54
C LYS A 11 -11.96 22.77 -2.06
N GLY A 12 -12.03 21.78 -1.18
CA GLY A 12 -11.52 21.91 0.19
C GLY A 12 -10.01 21.65 0.25
N PRO A 13 -9.22 22.39 1.06
CA PRO A 13 -7.80 22.12 1.23
C PRO A 13 -7.63 20.77 1.95
N SER A 14 -7.02 19.80 1.27
CA SER A 14 -6.72 18.50 1.86
C SER A 14 -5.60 18.64 2.89
N ARG A 15 -5.99 18.90 4.15
CA ARG A 15 -5.05 18.82 5.28
C ARG A 15 -4.70 17.36 5.50
N GLU A 16 -3.48 16.96 5.14
CA GLU A 16 -2.96 15.62 5.43
C GLU A 16 -2.83 15.45 6.95
N ILE A 17 -3.71 14.66 7.56
CA ILE A 17 -3.58 14.31 8.97
C ILE A 17 -2.54 13.18 9.08
N VAL A 18 -1.40 13.48 9.70
CA VAL A 18 -0.33 12.52 9.95
C VAL A 18 -0.50 11.91 11.34
N PHE A 19 -0.99 10.67 11.41
CA PHE A 19 -1.12 9.92 12.65
C PHE A 19 0.10 9.02 12.85
N LYS A 20 0.90 9.27 13.91
CA LYS A 20 2.06 8.43 14.29
C LYS A 20 2.97 8.03 13.10
N ARG A 21 3.31 9.00 12.23
CA ARG A 21 4.19 8.89 11.04
C ARG A 21 3.64 8.12 9.82
N LEU A 22 2.37 7.72 9.83
CA LEU A 22 1.62 7.28 8.64
C LEU A 22 0.47 8.26 8.39
N SER A 23 0.32 8.76 7.17
CA SER A 23 -0.78 9.68 6.88
C SER A 23 -2.09 8.95 6.62
N VAL A 24 -3.22 9.62 6.88
CA VAL A 24 -4.54 9.13 6.48
C VAL A 24 -4.57 8.82 4.98
N GLY A 25 -3.91 9.64 4.15
CA GLY A 25 -3.74 9.37 2.73
C GLY A 25 -3.10 8.00 2.46
N SER A 26 -2.06 7.62 3.21
CA SER A 26 -1.38 6.34 3.08
C SER A 26 -2.33 5.13 3.26
N PHE A 27 -3.29 5.21 4.18
CA PHE A 27 -4.30 4.15 4.38
C PHE A 27 -5.36 4.11 3.29
N ARG A 28 -5.74 5.27 2.75
CA ARG A 28 -6.66 5.36 1.60
C ARG A 28 -6.06 4.71 0.36
N TYR A 29 -4.76 4.91 0.11
CA TYR A 29 -4.02 4.20 -0.94
C TYR A 29 -3.89 2.70 -0.67
N LEU A 30 -3.64 2.31 0.58
CA LEU A 30 -3.55 0.90 0.96
C LEU A 30 -4.89 0.18 0.71
N LYS A 31 -6.01 0.75 1.16
CA LYS A 31 -7.35 0.21 0.92
C LYS A 31 -7.66 0.10 -0.57
N ALA A 32 -7.39 1.15 -1.34
CA ALA A 32 -7.56 1.15 -2.79
C ALA A 32 -6.76 0.00 -3.45
N ALA A 33 -5.51 -0.20 -3.04
CA ALA A 33 -4.66 -1.26 -3.58
C ALA A 33 -5.16 -2.67 -3.21
N PHE A 34 -5.67 -2.89 -2.01
CA PHE A 34 -6.27 -4.18 -1.63
C PHE A 34 -7.56 -4.48 -2.39
N ILE A 35 -8.42 -3.48 -2.58
CA ILE A 35 -9.64 -3.61 -3.40
C ILE A 35 -9.26 -3.96 -4.84
N TYR A 36 -8.30 -3.22 -5.43
CA TYR A 36 -7.80 -3.48 -6.77
C TYR A 36 -7.21 -4.89 -6.91
N ALA A 37 -6.38 -5.31 -5.94
CA ALA A 37 -5.78 -6.63 -5.94
C ALA A 37 -6.81 -7.76 -5.81
N ALA A 38 -7.88 -7.55 -5.02
CA ALA A 38 -8.97 -8.50 -4.90
C ALA A 38 -9.74 -8.62 -6.22
N TRP A 39 -10.14 -7.49 -6.79
CA TRP A 39 -10.82 -7.42 -8.08
C TRP A 39 -10.02 -8.11 -9.19
N TYR A 40 -8.73 -7.77 -9.33
CA TYR A 40 -7.86 -8.36 -10.36
C TYR A 40 -7.77 -9.88 -10.24
N ARG A 41 -7.66 -10.40 -9.00
CA ARG A 41 -7.63 -11.85 -8.76
C ARG A 41 -8.95 -12.54 -9.07
N GLU A 42 -10.10 -11.91 -8.79
CA GLU A 42 -11.40 -12.46 -9.19
C GLU A 42 -11.53 -12.56 -10.69
N GLU A 43 -11.07 -11.54 -11.42
CA GLU A 43 -11.08 -11.54 -12.88
C GLU A 43 -10.23 -12.69 -13.45
N GLU A 44 -9.03 -12.90 -12.91
CA GLU A 44 -8.15 -14.01 -13.29
C GLU A 44 -8.78 -15.38 -12.98
N ILE A 45 -9.38 -15.56 -11.80
CA ILE A 45 -10.10 -16.79 -11.45
C ILE A 45 -11.23 -17.02 -12.45
N ASN A 46 -12.03 -16.00 -12.74
CA ASN A 46 -13.14 -16.10 -13.70
C ASN A 46 -12.63 -16.51 -15.09
N LYS A 47 -11.55 -15.88 -15.59
CA LYS A 47 -10.91 -16.24 -16.87
C LYS A 47 -10.43 -17.69 -16.90
N ILE A 48 -9.81 -18.18 -15.83
CA ILE A 48 -9.29 -19.55 -15.75
C ILE A 48 -10.44 -20.57 -15.69
N THR A 49 -11.47 -20.29 -14.88
CA THR A 49 -12.64 -21.17 -14.75
C THR A 49 -13.52 -21.19 -16.00
N ALA A 50 -13.49 -20.14 -16.82
CA ALA A 50 -14.19 -20.13 -18.10
C ALA A 50 -13.52 -21.01 -19.17
N LYS A 51 -12.21 -21.32 -19.02
CA LYS A 51 -11.43 -22.09 -20.00
C LYS A 51 -11.49 -23.61 -19.82
N GLY A 52 -12.14 -24.12 -18.78
CA GLY A 52 -12.23 -25.56 -18.53
C GLY A 52 -12.94 -25.92 -17.24
N THR A 53 -13.10 -27.23 -17.00
CA THR A 53 -13.77 -27.74 -15.80
C THR A 53 -12.76 -27.88 -14.67
N TRP A 54 -13.02 -27.19 -13.56
CA TRP A 54 -12.19 -27.24 -12.36
C TRP A 54 -12.96 -27.89 -11.20
N PRO A 55 -12.31 -28.71 -10.36
CA PRO A 55 -12.95 -29.21 -9.13
C PRO A 55 -13.41 -28.04 -8.25
N SER A 56 -14.62 -28.13 -7.71
CA SER A 56 -15.24 -27.06 -6.92
C SER A 56 -14.37 -26.63 -5.74
N GLY A 57 -13.75 -27.59 -5.03
CA GLY A 57 -12.86 -27.29 -3.90
C GLY A 57 -11.62 -26.48 -4.28
N VAL A 58 -11.12 -26.60 -5.52
CA VAL A 58 -9.99 -25.79 -6.00
C VAL A 58 -10.44 -24.36 -6.25
N VAL A 59 -11.60 -24.18 -6.90
CA VAL A 59 -12.18 -22.84 -7.15
C VAL A 59 -12.53 -22.14 -5.84
N GLU A 60 -13.12 -22.87 -4.89
CA GLU A 60 -13.46 -22.37 -3.56
C GLU A 60 -12.20 -21.94 -2.79
N ALA A 61 -11.13 -22.72 -2.82
CA ALA A 61 -9.86 -22.35 -2.20
C ALA A 61 -9.26 -21.08 -2.83
N MET A 62 -9.33 -20.92 -4.15
CA MET A 62 -8.89 -19.71 -4.84
C MET A 62 -9.70 -18.48 -4.40
N ARG A 63 -11.04 -18.57 -4.41
CA ARG A 63 -11.93 -17.48 -3.97
C ARG A 63 -11.78 -17.17 -2.48
N GLY A 64 -11.52 -18.17 -1.64
CA GLY A 64 -11.25 -17.99 -0.22
C GLY A 64 -10.02 -17.11 0.04
N LYS A 65 -8.99 -17.18 -0.80
CA LYS A 65 -7.82 -16.27 -0.71
C LYS A 65 -8.19 -14.82 -1.04
N VAL A 66 -9.07 -14.60 -2.03
CA VAL A 66 -9.57 -13.26 -2.39
C VAL A 66 -10.45 -12.68 -1.27
N LYS A 67 -11.30 -13.49 -0.65
CA LYS A 67 -12.17 -13.06 0.45
C LYS A 67 -11.37 -12.40 1.60
N LYS A 68 -10.19 -12.93 1.91
CA LYS A 68 -9.28 -12.34 2.92
C LYS A 68 -8.86 -10.91 2.59
N PHE A 69 -8.70 -10.57 1.31
CA PHE A 69 -8.34 -9.20 0.90
C PHE A 69 -9.52 -8.25 1.08
N HIS A 70 -10.73 -8.68 0.75
CA HIS A 70 -11.96 -7.93 1.03
C HIS A 70 -12.17 -7.73 2.53
N GLU A 71 -12.02 -8.79 3.34
CA GLU A 71 -12.11 -8.73 4.80
C GLU A 71 -11.05 -7.81 5.42
N PHE A 72 -9.88 -7.71 4.80
CA PHE A 72 -8.87 -6.74 5.22
C PHE A 72 -9.24 -5.31 4.83
N ALA A 73 -9.60 -5.09 3.57
CA ALA A 73 -9.94 -3.76 3.07
C ALA A 73 -11.15 -3.15 3.79
N SER A 74 -12.13 -3.97 4.20
CA SER A 74 -13.30 -3.52 4.96
C SER A 74 -12.98 -3.04 6.38
N LYS A 75 -11.85 -3.47 6.95
CA LYS A 75 -11.38 -3.02 8.27
C LYS A 75 -10.69 -1.66 8.24
N ILE A 76 -10.21 -1.21 7.07
CA ILE A 76 -9.65 0.13 6.90
C ILE A 76 -10.80 1.13 6.81
N LEU A 77 -10.89 2.04 7.78
CA LEU A 77 -12.08 2.89 7.97
C LEU A 77 -12.19 4.02 6.94
N TYR A 78 -11.09 4.40 6.30
CA TYR A 78 -11.06 5.50 5.34
C TYR A 78 -11.58 5.09 3.96
N GLU A 79 -12.18 6.02 3.22
CA GLU A 79 -12.58 5.79 1.83
C GLU A 79 -11.35 5.63 0.92
N PRO A 80 -11.34 4.70 -0.06
CA PRO A 80 -10.20 4.49 -0.93
C PRO A 80 -9.86 5.78 -1.69
N ALA A 81 -8.57 6.05 -1.86
CA ALA A 81 -8.11 7.24 -2.56
C ALA A 81 -8.51 7.18 -4.05
N PRO A 82 -9.07 8.26 -4.64
CA PRO A 82 -9.08 8.43 -6.09
C PRO A 82 -7.65 8.72 -6.54
N ILE A 83 -6.89 7.64 -6.82
CA ILE A 83 -5.44 7.68 -7.06
C ILE A 83 -5.05 8.79 -8.05
N LEU A 84 -5.85 9.01 -9.10
CA LEU A 84 -5.54 9.99 -10.15
C LEU A 84 -5.87 11.44 -9.77
N GLU A 85 -6.83 11.68 -8.87
CA GLU A 85 -7.23 13.03 -8.47
C GLU A 85 -6.31 13.59 -7.36
N GLU A 86 -5.82 12.73 -6.47
CA GLU A 86 -4.96 13.10 -5.34
C GLU A 86 -3.47 13.21 -5.70
N LEU A 87 -3.03 12.57 -6.79
CA LEU A 87 -1.66 12.72 -7.29
C LEU A 87 -1.39 14.08 -7.96
N ARG A 88 -2.37 15.00 -7.94
CA ARG A 88 -2.13 16.40 -8.28
C ARG A 88 -1.26 17.02 -7.19
N PRO A 89 -0.01 17.43 -7.48
CA PRO A 89 0.84 18.02 -6.47
C PRO A 89 0.20 19.32 -5.99
N ASP A 90 -0.23 19.34 -4.73
CA ASP A 90 -0.58 20.59 -4.07
C ASP A 90 0.69 21.45 -3.97
N GLN A 91 0.59 22.69 -4.44
CA GLN A 91 1.65 23.70 -4.36
C GLN A 91 1.55 24.35 -2.97
N GLY A 92 1.75 23.60 -1.88
CA GLY A 92 1.43 24.12 -0.56
C GLY A 92 1.95 23.30 0.62
N GLN A 93 2.99 23.84 1.26
CA GLN A 93 3.45 23.59 2.63
C GLN A 93 3.49 22.12 3.11
N HIS A 94 4.66 21.49 2.93
CA HIS A 94 5.05 20.30 3.68
C HIS A 94 4.95 20.57 5.19
N PRO A 95 4.41 19.63 5.99
CA PRO A 95 4.44 19.75 7.43
C PRO A 95 5.90 19.90 7.88
N GLN A 96 6.23 21.08 8.43
CA GLN A 96 7.46 21.26 9.19
C GLN A 96 7.30 20.53 10.52
N GLN A 97 7.48 19.21 10.51
CA GLN A 97 7.73 18.47 11.74
C GLN A 97 9.23 18.52 12.05
N SER A 98 9.50 19.03 13.26
CA SER A 98 10.80 19.23 13.89
C SER A 98 11.77 18.07 13.71
N SER A 99 13.04 18.44 13.50
CA SER A 99 14.25 17.62 13.49
C SER A 99 14.28 16.56 14.61
N GLN A 100 13.79 15.37 14.29
CA GLN A 100 14.43 14.15 14.78
C GLN A 100 15.54 13.85 13.77
N ASP A 101 16.77 13.66 14.22
CA ASP A 101 17.90 13.27 13.38
C ASP A 101 17.70 11.84 12.86
N THR A 102 16.72 11.65 11.98
CA THR A 102 16.55 10.38 11.28
C THR A 102 17.68 10.25 10.28
N THR A 103 18.29 9.07 10.25
CA THR A 103 19.40 8.77 9.34
C THR A 103 18.95 8.90 7.88
N TRP A 104 17.68 8.61 7.59
CA TRP A 104 17.10 8.61 6.27
C TRP A 104 15.90 9.54 6.16
N ASP A 105 15.61 9.99 4.94
CA ASP A 105 14.39 10.76 4.65
C ASP A 105 13.24 9.81 4.31
N VAL A 106 13.52 8.77 3.51
CA VAL A 106 12.51 7.80 3.07
C VAL A 106 13.07 6.37 3.20
N PHE A 107 12.27 5.44 3.73
CA PHE A 107 12.49 4.01 3.47
C PHE A 107 11.56 3.49 2.38
N ILE A 108 12.01 2.55 1.55
CA ILE A 108 11.22 1.93 0.49
C ILE A 108 11.04 0.44 0.75
N SER A 109 9.83 0.04 1.15
CA SER A 109 9.44 -1.36 1.34
C SER A 109 8.87 -1.95 0.06
N HIS A 110 9.36 -3.11 -0.36
CA HIS A 110 9.02 -3.71 -1.65
C HIS A 110 9.17 -5.22 -1.63
N ALA A 111 8.52 -5.93 -2.55
CA ALA A 111 8.79 -7.36 -2.72
C ALA A 111 10.17 -7.58 -3.35
N SER A 112 10.88 -8.66 -2.98
CA SER A 112 12.16 -9.05 -3.58
C SER A 112 12.17 -9.07 -5.11
N GLU A 113 11.05 -9.45 -5.71
CA GLU A 113 10.84 -9.53 -7.14
C GLU A 113 10.78 -8.14 -7.82
N ASP A 114 10.44 -7.09 -7.05
CA ASP A 114 10.32 -5.72 -7.55
C ASP A 114 11.61 -4.92 -7.38
N LYS A 115 12.65 -5.51 -6.78
CA LYS A 115 13.89 -4.81 -6.44
C LYS A 115 14.56 -4.21 -7.67
N GLU A 116 14.80 -5.06 -8.66
CA GLU A 116 15.48 -4.71 -9.91
C GLU A 116 14.55 -3.99 -10.88
N VAL A 117 13.25 -4.30 -10.84
CA VAL A 117 12.26 -3.82 -11.80
C VAL A 117 11.77 -2.41 -11.47
N LEU A 118 11.80 -2.00 -10.19
CA LEU A 118 11.25 -0.72 -9.77
C LEU A 118 11.98 -0.07 -8.58
N ALA A 119 12.24 -0.82 -7.51
CA ALA A 119 12.66 -0.23 -6.25
C ALA A 119 14.02 0.48 -6.34
N ARG A 120 14.99 -0.14 -7.02
CA ARG A 120 16.32 0.47 -7.23
C ARG A 120 16.22 1.75 -8.05
N GLU A 121 15.55 1.70 -9.19
CA GLU A 121 15.44 2.85 -10.08
C GLU A 121 14.73 4.03 -9.40
N LEU A 122 13.66 3.75 -8.65
CA LEU A 122 12.98 4.76 -7.85
C LEU A 122 13.90 5.38 -6.79
N ALA A 123 14.65 4.54 -6.06
CA ALA A 123 15.60 5.00 -5.05
C ALA A 123 16.70 5.88 -5.65
N GLU A 124 17.26 5.49 -6.80
CA GLU A 124 18.28 6.25 -7.51
C GLU A 124 17.76 7.62 -7.98
N ARG A 125 16.56 7.64 -8.59
CA ARG A 125 15.91 8.89 -9.02
C ARG A 125 15.63 9.85 -7.86
N LEU A 126 15.27 9.32 -6.69
CA LEU A 126 15.09 10.12 -5.47
C LEU A 126 16.43 10.64 -4.90
N ARG A 127 17.47 9.81 -4.91
CA ARG A 127 18.83 10.20 -4.48
C ARG A 127 19.42 11.31 -5.35
N VAL A 128 19.21 11.26 -6.67
CA VAL A 128 19.61 12.34 -7.59
C VAL A 128 18.96 13.69 -7.22
N LYS A 129 17.78 13.66 -6.59
CA LYS A 129 17.08 14.85 -6.08
C LYS A 129 17.46 15.23 -4.64
N GLY A 130 18.50 14.61 -4.07
CA GLY A 130 19.01 14.93 -2.74
C GLY A 130 18.29 14.20 -1.58
N VAL A 131 17.45 13.21 -1.86
CA VAL A 131 16.74 12.44 -0.82
C VAL A 131 17.62 11.30 -0.28
N ARG A 132 17.78 11.18 1.04
CA ARG A 132 18.45 10.03 1.66
C ARG A 132 17.48 8.83 1.70
N VAL A 133 17.74 7.84 0.86
CA VAL A 133 16.85 6.66 0.68
C VAL A 133 17.47 5.36 1.21
N TRP A 134 16.67 4.62 1.99
CA TRP A 134 16.98 3.29 2.53
C TRP A 134 16.02 2.25 1.95
N TYR A 135 16.50 1.28 1.16
CA TYR A 135 15.61 0.32 0.49
C TYR A 135 16.07 -1.14 0.56
N ASP A 136 17.37 -1.41 0.50
CA ASP A 136 17.90 -2.79 0.44
C ASP A 136 17.48 -3.67 1.64
N GLU A 137 17.44 -3.10 2.84
CA GLU A 137 17.04 -3.82 4.07
C GLU A 137 15.53 -3.99 4.23
N PHE A 138 14.76 -3.44 3.29
CA PHE A 138 13.29 -3.44 3.25
C PHE A 138 12.76 -4.26 2.06
N THR A 139 13.63 -5.11 1.51
CA THR A 139 13.26 -6.16 0.56
C THR A 139 12.53 -7.29 1.30
N LEU A 140 11.23 -7.41 1.06
CA LEU A 140 10.37 -8.42 1.67
C LEU A 140 10.46 -9.76 0.93
N ARG A 141 10.67 -10.84 1.67
CA ARG A 141 10.65 -12.25 1.23
C ARG A 141 9.42 -12.96 1.78
N LEU A 142 9.18 -14.18 1.30
CA LEU A 142 8.09 -15.01 1.83
C LEU A 142 8.33 -15.32 3.32
N GLY A 143 7.34 -15.05 4.16
CA GLY A 143 7.42 -15.25 5.61
C GLY A 143 7.98 -14.05 6.41
N ASP A 144 8.44 -13.00 5.73
CA ASP A 144 8.81 -11.76 6.39
C ASP A 144 7.59 -11.04 6.97
N SER A 145 7.84 -10.20 7.97
CA SER A 145 6.80 -9.38 8.57
C SER A 145 6.82 -7.95 8.01
N LEU A 146 5.83 -7.61 7.20
CA LEU A 146 5.51 -6.25 6.77
C LEU A 146 5.41 -5.26 7.93
N ARG A 147 4.73 -5.62 9.03
CA ARG A 147 4.59 -4.74 10.20
C ARG A 147 5.95 -4.40 10.80
N ARG A 148 6.78 -5.41 11.06
CA ARG A 148 8.14 -5.19 11.61
C ARG A 148 9.01 -4.39 10.64
N SER A 149 8.86 -4.61 9.33
CA SER A 149 9.50 -3.80 8.31
C SER A 149 9.11 -2.32 8.48
N ILE A 150 7.80 -2.00 8.48
CA ILE A 150 7.31 -0.63 8.66
C ILE A 150 7.80 -0.01 9.98
N ASP A 151 7.75 -0.75 11.09
CA ASP A 151 8.23 -0.28 12.40
C ASP A 151 9.71 0.10 12.36
N ARG A 152 10.56 -0.76 11.77
CA ARG A 152 11.99 -0.50 11.60
C ARG A 152 12.24 0.72 10.73
N GLY A 153 11.47 0.88 9.65
CA GLY A 153 11.58 1.98 8.70
C GLY A 153 11.22 3.31 9.33
N LEU A 154 10.08 3.37 10.00
CA LEU A 154 9.62 4.57 10.70
C LEU A 154 10.50 4.96 11.89
N ALA A 155 11.27 4.02 12.46
CA ALA A 155 12.23 4.34 13.51
C ALA A 155 13.46 5.13 13.00
N HIS A 156 13.86 4.96 11.73
CA HIS A 156 15.09 5.56 11.16
C HIS A 156 14.85 6.50 9.98
N SER A 157 13.62 6.63 9.51
CA SER A 157 13.22 7.45 8.38
C SER A 157 12.08 8.39 8.72
N ARG A 158 12.01 9.52 8.01
CA ARG A 158 10.90 10.49 8.16
C ARG A 158 9.61 9.98 7.54
N PHE A 159 9.73 9.30 6.39
CA PHE A 159 8.61 8.78 5.61
C PHE A 159 8.83 7.33 5.19
N GLY A 160 7.74 6.61 4.94
CA GLY A 160 7.74 5.29 4.33
C GLY A 160 7.06 5.28 2.97
N LEU A 161 7.69 4.66 1.99
CA LEU A 161 7.11 4.38 0.68
C LEU A 161 6.97 2.87 0.54
N ILE A 162 5.77 2.39 0.23
CA ILE A 162 5.49 0.97 0.06
C ILE A 162 5.12 0.70 -1.39
N ILE A 163 5.86 -0.19 -2.04
CA ILE A 163 5.56 -0.66 -3.40
C ILE A 163 4.54 -1.80 -3.32
N LEU A 164 3.31 -1.50 -3.72
CA LEU A 164 2.19 -2.44 -3.74
C LEU A 164 2.06 -3.03 -5.16
N SER A 165 2.77 -4.13 -5.40
CA SER A 165 2.80 -4.83 -6.69
C SER A 165 2.04 -6.17 -6.63
N PRO A 166 1.78 -6.83 -7.78
CA PRO A 166 1.30 -8.21 -7.78
C PRO A 166 2.22 -9.17 -7.00
N SER A 167 3.53 -8.94 -6.99
CA SER A 167 4.50 -9.73 -6.21
C SER A 167 4.35 -9.49 -4.72
N PHE A 168 4.10 -8.25 -4.30
CA PHE A 168 3.79 -7.92 -2.90
C PHE A 168 2.54 -8.65 -2.41
N PHE A 169 1.45 -8.63 -3.19
CA PHE A 169 0.21 -9.32 -2.83
C PHE A 169 0.28 -10.85 -2.95
N ARG A 170 1.33 -11.40 -3.57
CA ARG A 170 1.57 -12.86 -3.61
C ARG A 170 2.27 -13.38 -2.36
N LYS A 171 2.96 -12.53 -1.60
CA LYS A 171 3.51 -12.91 -0.30
C LYS A 171 2.33 -13.16 0.63
N GLU A 172 2.22 -14.38 1.15
CA GLU A 172 1.11 -14.74 2.03
C GLU A 172 1.30 -14.01 3.37
N TRP A 173 0.74 -12.80 3.49
CA TRP A 173 0.74 -12.03 4.73
C TRP A 173 -0.16 -12.74 5.76
N PRO A 174 0.36 -13.13 6.94
CA PRO A 174 -0.47 -13.70 7.98
C PRO A 174 -1.61 -12.73 8.34
N GLN A 175 -2.83 -13.24 8.54
CA GLN A 175 -3.98 -12.39 8.88
C GLN A 175 -3.71 -11.52 10.12
N LYS A 176 -3.01 -12.06 11.11
CA LYS A 176 -2.57 -11.33 12.33
C LYS A 176 -1.67 -10.13 12.02
N GLU A 177 -0.85 -10.22 10.98
CA GLU A 177 0.03 -9.13 10.57
C GLU A 177 -0.76 -8.01 9.90
N LEU A 178 -1.65 -8.37 8.98
CA LEU A 178 -2.58 -7.44 8.36
C LEU A 178 -3.44 -6.75 9.43
N ASP A 179 -4.08 -7.53 10.30
CA ASP A 179 -4.89 -7.00 11.41
C ASP A 179 -4.07 -6.06 12.32
N GLY A 180 -2.77 -6.36 12.55
CA GLY A 180 -1.88 -5.51 13.32
C GLY A 180 -1.54 -4.16 12.65
N LEU A 181 -1.61 -4.07 11.32
CA LEU A 181 -1.48 -2.79 10.61
C LEU A 181 -2.71 -1.90 10.84
N VAL A 182 -3.89 -2.48 10.86
CA VAL A 182 -5.15 -1.77 11.09
C VAL A 182 -5.36 -1.45 12.58
N ALA A 183 -4.99 -2.33 13.50
CA ALA A 183 -5.15 -2.04 14.94
C ALA A 183 -4.33 -0.80 15.37
N ARG A 184 -3.17 -0.56 14.74
CA ARG A 184 -2.38 0.67 14.91
C ARG A 184 -3.10 1.94 14.45
N GLU A 185 -4.05 1.82 13.52
CA GLU A 185 -4.90 2.91 13.03
C GLU A 185 -5.96 3.26 14.09
N VAL A 186 -6.53 2.25 14.77
CA VAL A 186 -7.67 2.40 15.69
C VAL A 186 -7.28 2.76 17.12
N GLU A 187 -6.14 2.27 17.63
CA GLU A 187 -5.63 2.60 18.98
C GLU A 187 -4.86 3.95 19.03
N GLY A 188 -5.15 4.86 18.09
CA GLY A 188 -4.43 6.12 17.87
C GLY A 188 -5.31 7.34 18.08
#